data_AF-A0A5Y6F116-F1
#
_entry.id   AF-A0A5Y6F116-F1
#
_cell.length_a   1.000
_cell.length_b   1.000
_cell.length_c   1.000
_cell.angle_alpha   90.00
_cell.angle_beta   90.00
_cell.angle_gamma   90.00
#
_symmetry.space_group_name_H-M   'P 1'
#
loop_
_entity.id
_entity.type
_entity.pdbx_description
1 polymer ?
#
loop_
_entity_poly.entity_id
_entity_poly.type
_entity_poly.pdbx_seq_one_letter_code
_entity_poly.pdbx_strand_id
1 'polypeptide(L)'
;MPSLNELQQTAKTELNAALTQGLDDISRFQVVTFTKYIRKVLPLDGFVFWVKASVLSSAPDSEPDTVNVKGYLHLTTESIQDDEQLYDRNVVTFTAQADIDPFNDIGSDVLYIGEFFGIQFSFSRRTGLNEAANLYHYSGEAIFPYM
;
A
#
# COMPACT_ATOMS: atom_id res chain seq x y z
N MET A 1 -13.41 29.42 -29.88
CA MET A 1 -13.14 29.48 -28.43
C MET A 1 -13.51 28.14 -27.85
N PRO A 2 -12.73 27.58 -26.92
CA PRO A 2 -13.09 26.33 -26.25
C PRO A 2 -14.36 26.54 -25.43
N SER A 3 -15.17 25.49 -25.30
CA SER A 3 -16.34 25.48 -24.42
C SER A 3 -15.92 25.45 -22.95
N LEU A 4 -16.82 25.86 -22.04
CA LEU A 4 -16.58 25.78 -20.60
C LEU A 4 -16.27 24.36 -20.13
N ASN A 5 -16.87 23.35 -20.77
CA ASN A 5 -16.62 21.93 -20.49
C ASN A 5 -15.20 21.52 -20.92
N GLU A 6 -14.73 21.96 -22.09
CA GLU A 6 -13.37 21.69 -22.55
C GLU A 6 -12.32 22.38 -21.66
N LEU A 7 -12.58 23.61 -21.21
CA LEU A 7 -11.69 24.31 -20.27
C LEU A 7 -11.60 23.59 -18.92
N GLN A 8 -12.74 23.10 -18.39
CA GLN A 8 -12.73 22.31 -17.15
C GLN A 8 -12.02 20.96 -17.31
N GLN A 9 -12.19 20.28 -18.44
CA GLN A 9 -11.48 19.02 -18.70
C GLN A 9 -9.98 19.25 -18.85
N THR A 10 -9.57 20.28 -19.57
CA THR A 10 -8.15 20.64 -19.76
C THR A 10 -7.51 21.01 -18.42
N ALA A 11 -8.18 21.82 -17.60
CA ALA A 11 -7.68 22.18 -16.27
C ALA A 11 -7.53 20.96 -15.35
N LYS A 12 -8.44 19.97 -15.43
CA LYS A 12 -8.31 18.70 -14.71
C LYS A 12 -7.07 17.92 -15.18
N THR A 13 -6.83 17.85 -16.48
CA THR A 13 -5.65 17.14 -17.02
C THR A 13 -4.33 17.83 -16.67
N GLU A 14 -4.28 19.17 -16.68
CA GLU A 14 -3.08 19.90 -16.28
C GLU A 14 -2.79 19.75 -14.78
N LEU A 15 -3.83 19.82 -13.93
CA LEU A 15 -3.69 19.57 -12.49
C LEU A 15 -3.23 18.14 -12.20
N ASN A 16 -3.79 17.15 -12.90
CA ASN A 16 -3.37 15.75 -12.80
C ASN A 16 -1.89 15.58 -13.11
N ALA A 17 -1.45 16.15 -14.25
CA ALA A 17 -0.07 16.09 -14.68
C ALA A 17 0.87 16.76 -13.66
N ALA A 18 0.48 17.92 -13.12
CA ALA A 18 1.28 18.63 -12.12
C ALA A 18 1.39 17.86 -10.80
N LEU A 19 0.31 17.23 -10.34
CA LEU A 19 0.31 16.44 -9.11
C LEU A 19 1.12 15.14 -9.27
N THR A 20 0.98 14.46 -10.41
CA THR A 20 1.77 13.25 -10.72
C THR A 20 3.26 13.59 -10.82
N GLN A 21 3.61 14.67 -11.52
CA GLN A 21 4.99 15.14 -11.63
C GLN A 21 5.55 15.54 -10.26
N GLY A 22 4.79 16.29 -9.47
CA GLY A 22 5.21 16.65 -8.11
C GLY A 22 5.42 15.42 -7.23
N LEU A 23 4.59 14.38 -7.38
CA LEU A 23 4.75 13.11 -6.70
C LEU A 23 6.02 12.37 -7.14
N ASP A 24 6.30 12.34 -8.44
CA ASP A 24 7.53 11.78 -9.00
C ASP A 24 8.78 12.49 -8.45
N ASP A 25 8.73 13.82 -8.35
CA ASP A 25 9.84 14.63 -7.84
C ASP A 25 10.10 14.38 -6.35
N ILE A 26 9.06 14.37 -5.50
CA ILE A 26 9.23 14.14 -4.05
C ILE A 26 9.58 12.68 -3.73
N SER A 27 9.01 11.73 -4.49
CA SER A 27 9.35 10.32 -4.37
C SER A 27 10.71 9.99 -4.95
N ARG A 28 11.29 10.89 -5.77
CA ARG A 28 12.51 10.61 -6.55
C ARG A 28 12.35 9.33 -7.38
N PHE A 29 11.17 9.16 -8.00
CA PHE A 29 10.80 7.98 -8.78
C PHE A 29 10.90 6.64 -8.01
N GLN A 30 10.65 6.68 -6.69
CA GLN A 30 10.65 5.48 -5.86
C GLN A 30 9.60 4.46 -6.31
N VAL A 31 9.97 3.19 -6.18
CA VAL A 31 9.12 2.03 -6.40
C VAL A 31 9.13 1.20 -5.12
N VAL A 32 7.94 0.86 -4.64
CA VAL A 32 7.75 -0.05 -3.51
C VAL A 32 7.33 -1.40 -4.05
N THR A 33 7.99 -2.46 -3.58
CA THR A 33 7.64 -3.84 -3.90
C THR A 33 6.78 -4.43 -2.79
N PHE A 34 5.60 -4.92 -3.18
CA PHE A 34 4.67 -5.61 -2.30
C PHE A 34 4.71 -7.10 -2.58
N THR A 35 4.83 -7.92 -1.54
CA THR A 35 4.78 -9.38 -1.65
C THR A 35 3.46 -9.92 -1.10
N LYS A 36 2.82 -10.81 -1.83
CA LYS A 36 1.57 -11.47 -1.48
C LYS A 36 1.80 -12.66 -0.54
N TYR A 37 1.04 -12.69 0.53
CA TYR A 37 0.95 -13.78 1.49
C TYR A 37 -0.49 -14.29 1.57
N ILE A 38 -0.63 -15.59 1.77
CA ILE A 38 -1.91 -16.28 1.88
C ILE A 38 -2.03 -16.84 3.30
N ARG A 39 -3.20 -16.63 3.91
CA ARG A 39 -3.52 -17.18 5.22
C ARG A 39 -3.65 -18.69 5.16
N LYS A 40 -3.00 -19.38 6.10
CA LYS A 40 -3.12 -20.81 6.32
C LYS A 40 -3.43 -21.08 7.77
N VAL A 41 -4.50 -21.84 8.01
CA VAL A 41 -4.90 -22.28 9.35
C VAL A 41 -4.55 -23.75 9.49
N LEU A 42 -3.74 -24.10 10.49
CA LEU A 42 -3.44 -25.51 10.75
C LEU A 42 -4.67 -26.19 11.37
N PRO A 43 -5.12 -27.35 10.84
CA PRO A 43 -6.37 -27.98 11.26
C PRO A 43 -6.43 -28.43 12.72
N LEU A 44 -5.26 -28.74 13.32
CA LEU A 44 -5.20 -29.37 14.64
C LEU A 44 -5.33 -28.35 15.78
N ASP A 45 -4.68 -27.20 15.63
CA ASP A 45 -4.46 -26.25 16.73
C ASP A 45 -4.99 -24.83 16.44
N GLY A 46 -5.50 -24.58 15.23
CA GLY A 46 -6.06 -23.27 14.85
C GLY A 46 -5.03 -22.16 14.63
N PHE A 47 -3.73 -22.45 14.70
CA PHE A 47 -2.68 -21.48 14.43
C PHE A 47 -2.77 -20.92 13.01
N VAL A 48 -2.62 -19.60 12.89
CA VAL A 48 -2.67 -18.86 11.64
C VAL A 48 -1.27 -18.51 11.18
N PHE A 49 -0.95 -18.86 9.94
CA PHE A 49 0.29 -18.53 9.26
C PHE A 49 0.02 -17.70 8.01
N TRP A 50 0.92 -16.77 7.72
CA TRP A 50 0.95 -16.05 6.46
C TRP A 50 2.09 -16.62 5.62
N VAL A 51 1.74 -17.33 4.54
CA VAL A 51 2.72 -18.03 3.69
C VAL A 51 2.81 -17.29 2.37
N LYS A 52 4.04 -17.00 1.93
CA LYS A 52 4.30 -16.35 0.64
C LYS A 52 3.60 -17.12 -0.49
N ALA A 53 2.87 -16.44 -1.36
CA ALA A 53 2.02 -17.09 -2.35
C ALA A 53 2.81 -18.00 -3.31
N SER A 54 4.02 -17.61 -3.70
CA SER A 54 4.92 -18.41 -4.55
C SER A 54 5.32 -19.76 -3.95
N VAL A 55 5.30 -19.91 -2.62
CA VAL A 55 5.60 -21.20 -1.95
C VAL A 55 4.41 -22.17 -2.10
N LEU A 56 3.20 -21.65 -2.32
CA LEU A 56 1.98 -22.44 -2.40
C LEU A 56 1.60 -22.81 -3.84
N SER A 57 2.13 -22.11 -4.84
CA SER A 57 1.87 -22.41 -6.24
C SER A 57 2.78 -23.53 -6.75
N SER A 58 2.20 -24.70 -7.03
CA SER A 58 2.90 -25.83 -7.66
C SER A 58 3.02 -25.72 -9.18
N ALA A 59 2.52 -24.64 -9.78
CA ALA A 59 2.45 -24.44 -11.22
C ALA A 59 3.54 -23.45 -11.70
N PRO A 60 4.29 -23.76 -12.76
CA PRO A 60 5.36 -22.91 -13.28
C PRO A 60 4.88 -21.56 -13.87
N ASP A 61 3.59 -21.42 -14.17
CA ASP A 61 2.97 -20.21 -14.75
C ASP A 61 2.07 -19.46 -13.74
N SER A 62 2.43 -19.48 -12.46
CA SER A 62 1.68 -18.73 -11.45
C SER A 62 1.93 -17.22 -11.57
N GLU A 63 0.88 -16.42 -11.44
CA GLU A 63 0.98 -14.95 -11.35
C GLU A 63 2.06 -14.55 -10.33
N PRO A 64 2.88 -13.53 -10.62
CA PRO A 64 3.92 -13.09 -9.70
C PRO A 64 3.30 -12.73 -8.35
N ASP A 65 3.92 -13.19 -7.28
CA ASP A 65 3.52 -12.84 -5.91
C ASP A 65 3.95 -11.42 -5.53
N THR A 66 4.71 -10.75 -6.40
CA THR A 66 5.16 -9.37 -6.19
C THR A 66 4.45 -8.36 -7.08
N VAL A 67 4.05 -7.23 -6.51
CA VAL A 67 3.52 -6.07 -7.22
C VAL A 67 4.42 -4.86 -6.97
N ASN A 68 4.90 -4.24 -8.03
CA ASN A 68 5.73 -3.04 -7.96
C ASN A 68 4.86 -1.80 -8.21
N VAL A 69 4.89 -0.85 -7.27
CA VAL A 69 4.05 0.34 -7.33
C VAL A 69 4.89 1.59 -7.12
N LYS A 70 4.75 2.54 -8.04
CA LYS A 70 5.33 3.87 -7.90
C LYS A 70 4.55 4.71 -6.91
N GLY A 71 5.26 5.46 -6.09
CA GLY A 71 4.62 6.36 -5.15
C GLY A 71 5.57 6.96 -4.14
N TYR A 72 4.99 7.73 -3.23
CA TYR A 72 5.70 8.38 -2.13
C TYR A 72 5.27 7.79 -0.80
N LEU A 73 6.26 7.50 0.05
CA LEU A 73 6.06 6.90 1.36
C LEU A 73 6.36 7.93 2.45
N HIS A 74 5.43 8.07 3.39
CA HIS A 74 5.53 8.93 4.56
C HIS A 74 5.50 8.06 5.83
N LEU A 75 6.55 8.17 6.63
CA LEU A 75 6.69 7.47 7.92
C LEU A 75 6.34 8.43 9.04
N THR A 76 5.38 8.04 9.86
CA THR A 76 5.02 8.76 11.09
C THR A 76 5.20 7.82 12.28
N THR A 77 5.98 8.24 13.26
CA THR A 77 6.06 7.55 14.55
C THR A 77 5.19 8.29 15.56
N GLU A 78 4.28 7.58 16.19
CA GLU A 78 3.39 8.09 17.23
C GLU A 78 3.68 7.35 18.54
N SER A 79 4.07 8.06 19.59
CA SER A 79 4.15 7.50 20.94
C SER A 79 2.78 7.62 21.59
N ILE A 80 2.16 6.48 21.88
CA ILE A 80 0.89 6.40 22.59
C ILE A 80 1.20 6.14 24.06
N GLN A 81 0.75 7.05 24.92
CA GLN A 81 0.87 6.93 26.36
C GLN A 81 -0.51 7.16 26.98
N ASP A 82 -1.09 6.10 27.53
CA ASP A 82 -2.32 6.15 28.32
C ASP A 82 -2.05 5.53 29.72
N ASP A 83 -3.09 5.35 30.53
CA ASP A 83 -2.99 4.78 31.87
C ASP A 83 -2.76 3.26 31.86
N GLU A 84 -2.94 2.59 30.73
CA GLU A 84 -2.75 1.15 30.55
C GLU A 84 -1.38 0.80 29.92
N GLN A 85 -0.84 1.67 29.05
CA GLN A 85 0.30 1.33 28.20
C GLN A 85 1.09 2.55 27.69
N LEU A 86 2.38 2.30 27.44
CA LEU A 86 3.28 3.19 26.70
C LEU A 86 3.92 2.38 25.56
N TYR A 87 3.62 2.74 24.32
CA TYR A 87 4.20 2.08 23.15
C TYR A 87 4.30 3.03 21.97
N ASP A 88 5.27 2.74 21.08
CA ASP A 88 5.44 3.47 19.84
C ASP A 88 4.73 2.75 18.70
N ARG A 89 3.95 3.49 17.93
CA ARG A 89 3.25 3.03 16.72
C ARG A 89 3.86 3.69 15.50
N ASN A 90 4.42 2.88 14.61
CA ASN A 90 4.96 3.34 13.34
C ASN A 90 3.91 3.18 12.25
N VAL A 91 3.37 4.30 11.79
CA VAL A 91 2.37 4.37 10.73
C VAL A 91 3.05 4.73 9.42
N VAL A 92 2.76 3.94 8.39
CA VAL A 92 3.18 4.17 7.01
C VAL A 92 2.01 4.69 6.22
N THR A 93 2.18 5.84 5.57
CA THR A 93 1.23 6.35 4.56
C THR A 93 1.87 6.30 3.19
N PHE A 94 1.23 5.65 2.23
CA PHE A 94 1.72 5.52 0.87
C PHE A 94 0.76 6.19 -0.10
N THR A 95 1.29 7.12 -0.89
CA THR A 95 0.57 7.75 -2.00
C THR A 95 1.02 7.09 -3.29
N ALA A 96 0.18 6.23 -3.84
CA ALA A 96 0.45 5.45 -5.04
C ALA A 96 -0.11 6.14 -6.30
N GLN A 97 0.58 5.96 -7.42
CA GLN A 97 0.14 6.40 -8.75
C GLN A 97 -0.77 5.39 -9.47
N ALA A 98 -0.93 4.20 -8.90
CA ALA A 98 -1.77 3.15 -9.45
C ALA A 98 -2.66 2.60 -8.33
N ASP A 99 -3.86 2.16 -8.71
CA ASP A 99 -4.68 1.43 -7.77
C ASP A 99 -3.99 0.11 -7.45
N ILE A 100 -3.77 -0.10 -6.17
CA ILE A 100 -3.38 -1.36 -5.61
C ILE A 100 -4.66 -2.00 -5.09
N ASP A 101 -5.59 -2.27 -6.02
CA ASP A 101 -6.88 -2.89 -5.75
C ASP A 101 -6.80 -4.23 -4.99
N PRO A 102 -5.68 -5.01 -5.06
CA PRO A 102 -5.51 -6.17 -4.18
C PRO A 102 -5.48 -5.87 -2.67
N PHE A 103 -5.33 -4.60 -2.25
CA PHE A 103 -5.52 -4.18 -0.85
C PHE A 103 -6.97 -3.87 -0.47
N ASN A 104 -7.90 -3.75 -1.42
CA ASN A 104 -9.32 -3.67 -1.08
C ASN A 104 -9.96 -5.06 -1.09
N ASP A 105 -9.35 -5.99 -1.83
CA ASP A 105 -9.63 -7.43 -1.78
C ASP A 105 -8.99 -8.10 -0.54
N ILE A 106 -8.88 -7.35 0.57
CA ILE A 106 -8.59 -7.89 1.92
C ILE A 106 -9.82 -8.70 2.36
N GLY A 107 -10.01 -9.84 1.71
CA GLY A 107 -10.61 -10.98 2.37
C GLY A 107 -9.69 -11.41 3.51
N SER A 108 -10.23 -12.13 4.49
CA SER A 108 -9.46 -12.63 5.64
C SER A 108 -8.24 -13.50 5.27
N ASP A 109 -8.05 -13.83 3.99
CA ASP A 109 -7.11 -14.84 3.53
C ASP A 109 -5.92 -14.32 2.71
N VAL A 110 -5.85 -13.01 2.41
CA VAL A 110 -4.73 -12.41 1.65
C VAL A 110 -4.14 -11.21 2.40
N LEU A 111 -2.81 -11.15 2.45
CA LEU A 111 -2.03 -10.07 3.03
C LEU A 111 -0.94 -9.65 2.05
N TYR A 112 -0.77 -8.36 1.81
CA TYR A 112 0.37 -7.83 1.07
C TYR A 112 1.29 -7.08 2.01
N ILE A 113 2.57 -7.44 1.99
CA ILE A 113 3.62 -6.79 2.79
C ILE A 113 4.51 -6.01 1.85
N GLY A 114 4.57 -4.70 2.04
CA GLY A 114 5.54 -3.82 1.40
C GLY A 114 6.84 -3.82 2.17
N GLU A 115 7.95 -3.69 1.45
CA GLU A 115 9.27 -3.46 2.06
C GLU A 115 9.87 -2.17 1.52
N PHE A 116 10.33 -1.32 2.43
CA PHE A 116 10.99 -0.07 2.09
C PHE A 116 12.06 0.28 3.13
N PHE A 117 13.30 0.51 2.69
CA PHE A 117 14.47 0.72 3.56
C PHE A 117 14.63 -0.33 4.68
N GLY A 118 14.27 -1.59 4.39
CA GLY A 118 14.32 -2.70 5.36
C GLY A 118 13.18 -2.70 6.38
N ILE A 119 12.24 -1.76 6.30
CA ILE A 119 11.02 -1.74 7.10
C ILE A 119 9.92 -2.46 6.33
N GLN A 120 9.32 -3.46 6.96
CA GLN A 120 8.15 -4.15 6.46
C GLN A 120 6.88 -3.48 7.00
N PHE A 121 5.87 -3.35 6.16
CA PHE A 121 4.57 -2.80 6.55
C PHE A 121 3.46 -3.47 5.76
N SER A 122 2.27 -3.52 6.36
CA SER A 122 1.06 -3.95 5.67
C SER A 122 0.02 -2.85 5.71
N PHE A 123 -0.62 -2.58 4.58
CA PHE A 123 -1.76 -1.68 4.55
C PHE A 123 -3.02 -2.45 4.94
N SER A 124 -3.72 -1.92 5.95
CA SER A 124 -4.98 -2.47 6.44
C SER A 124 -6.19 -1.74 5.86
N ARG A 125 -5.98 -0.60 5.18
CA ARG A 125 -7.05 0.23 4.60
C ARG A 125 -6.56 1.19 3.53
N ARG A 126 -7.40 1.44 2.53
CA ARG A 126 -7.35 2.64 1.68
C ARG A 126 -7.98 3.80 2.45
N THR A 127 -7.20 4.85 2.68
CA THR A 127 -7.64 6.02 3.46
C THR A 127 -8.28 7.10 2.59
N GLY A 128 -7.93 7.17 1.30
CA GLY A 128 -8.51 8.15 0.38
C GLY A 128 -8.08 7.99 -1.08
N LEU A 129 -8.76 8.72 -1.96
CA LEU A 129 -8.50 8.83 -3.40
C LEU A 129 -8.52 10.31 -3.80
N ASN A 130 -7.48 10.76 -4.48
CA ASN A 130 -7.50 12.04 -5.18
C ASN A 130 -7.94 11.79 -6.63
N GLU A 131 -9.24 11.89 -6.89
CA GLU A 131 -9.84 11.60 -8.20
C GLU A 131 -9.27 12.48 -9.33
N ALA A 132 -8.88 13.72 -9.03
CA ALA A 132 -8.35 14.62 -10.04
C ALA A 132 -6.99 14.13 -10.58
N ALA A 133 -6.17 13.53 -9.72
CA ALA A 133 -4.82 13.06 -10.07
C ALA A 133 -4.70 11.53 -10.21
N ASN A 134 -5.78 10.79 -9.96
CA ASN A 134 -5.76 9.33 -9.85
C ASN A 134 -4.69 8.82 -8.88
N LEU A 135 -4.53 9.51 -7.74
CA LEU A 135 -3.59 9.15 -6.69
C LEU A 135 -4.32 8.47 -5.53
N TYR A 136 -3.76 7.37 -5.06
CA TYR A 136 -4.37 6.50 -4.06
C TYR A 136 -3.60 6.59 -2.75
N HIS A 137 -4.31 6.75 -1.64
CA HIS A 137 -3.70 6.84 -0.32
C HIS A 137 -3.99 5.58 0.49
N TYR A 138 -2.93 4.90 0.89
CA TYR A 138 -2.96 3.72 1.75
C TYR A 138 -2.30 4.04 3.09
N SER A 139 -2.85 3.51 4.17
CA SER A 139 -2.28 3.65 5.52
C SER A 139 -2.21 2.29 6.20
N GLY A 140 -1.12 2.06 6.90
CA GLY A 140 -0.76 0.77 7.48
C GLY A 140 0.23 0.93 8.60
N GLU A 141 0.49 -0.16 9.30
CA GLU A 141 1.42 -0.20 10.42
C GLU A 141 2.65 -1.01 10.03
N ALA A 142 3.80 -0.60 10.58
CA ALA A 142 5.02 -1.37 10.43
C ALA A 142 4.87 -2.72 11.15
N ILE A 143 5.32 -3.78 10.49
CA ILE A 143 5.33 -5.12 11.05
C ILE A 143 6.64 -5.28 11.79
N PHE A 144 6.55 -5.43 13.11
CA PHE A 144 7.70 -5.77 13.94
C PHE A 144 7.73 -7.28 14.16
N PRO A 145 8.93 -7.91 14.12
CA PRO A 145 9.06 -9.28 14.58
C PRO A 145 8.65 -9.33 16.07
N TYR A 146 7.70 -10.20 16.39
CA TYR A 146 7.41 -10.51 17.78
C TYR A 146 8.63 -11.20 18.39
N MET A 147 9.11 -10.68 19.52
CA MET A 147 10.09 -11.36 20.38
C MET A 147 9.41 -12.47 21.18
#